data_AF-A0A7L3UQE7-F1
#
_entry.id   AF-A0A7L3UQE7-F1
#
_cell.length_a   1.000
_cell.length_b   1.000
_cell.length_c   1.000
_cell.angle_alpha   90.00
_cell.angle_beta   90.00
_cell.angle_gamma   90.00
#
_symmetry.space_group_name_H-M   'P 1'
#
loop_
_entity.id
_entity.type
_entity.pdbx_description
1 polymer ?
#
loop_
_entity_poly.entity_id
_entity_poly.type
_entity_poly.pdbx_seq_one_letter_code
_entity_poly.pdbx_strand_id
1 'polypeptide(L)'
;PHPVAQHLGTLDGRYGSAFLDPPWRELFTRSEAPPSEPFSVAGRILSFVAGAAVTLPLPVAEAMLTCSDKFPDEDSCQKFVPFVGVRAG
;
A
#
# COMPACT_ATOMS: atom_id res chain seq x y z
N PRO A 1 6.83 10.30 3.09
CA PRO A 1 5.83 9.45 2.42
C PRO A 1 6.44 8.81 1.17
N HIS A 2 6.06 7.58 0.84
CA HIS A 2 6.57 6.91 -0.36
C HIS A 2 6.19 7.72 -1.63
N PRO A 3 7.06 7.85 -2.65
CA PRO A 3 6.76 8.63 -3.86
C PRO A 3 5.45 8.22 -4.55
N VAL A 4 5.11 6.92 -4.56
CA VAL A 4 3.81 6.40 -5.02
C VAL A 4 2.64 7.08 -4.32
N ALA A 5 2.66 7.15 -2.98
CA ALA A 5 1.56 7.70 -2.22
C ALA A 5 1.36 9.19 -2.50
N GLN A 6 2.45 9.95 -2.66
CA GLN A 6 2.37 11.37 -3.05
C GLN A 6 1.76 11.52 -4.44
N HIS A 7 2.23 10.74 -5.41
CA HIS A 7 1.68 10.77 -6.77
C HIS A 7 0.19 10.41 -6.79
N LEU A 8 -0.22 9.34 -6.10
CA LEU A 8 -1.64 8.96 -5.99
C LEU A 8 -2.49 10.08 -5.37
N GLY A 9 -1.99 10.80 -4.35
CA GLY A 9 -2.68 11.96 -3.78
C GLY A 9 -2.84 13.13 -4.75
N THR A 10 -1.97 13.28 -5.75
CA THR A 10 -2.15 14.28 -6.82
C THR A 10 -3.20 13.88 -7.86
N LEU A 11 -3.43 12.58 -8.02
CA LEU A 11 -4.40 12.04 -8.99
C LEU A 11 -5.80 11.86 -8.40
N ASP A 12 -5.89 11.54 -7.12
CA ASP A 12 -7.14 11.32 -6.41
C ASP A 12 -7.15 12.03 -5.05
N GLY A 13 -7.98 13.08 -4.95
CA GLY A 13 -8.16 13.82 -3.71
C GLY A 13 -8.69 12.95 -2.56
N ARG A 14 -9.49 11.91 -2.84
CA ARG A 14 -9.97 10.98 -1.80
C ARG A 14 -8.85 10.11 -1.27
N TYR A 15 -7.94 9.67 -2.13
CA TYR A 15 -6.72 8.99 -1.71
C TYR A 15 -5.89 9.92 -0.81
N GLY A 16 -5.70 11.17 -1.23
CA GLY A 16 -4.98 12.19 -0.46
C GLY A 16 -5.57 12.40 0.94
N SER A 17 -6.87 12.60 1.03
CA SER A 17 -7.56 12.77 2.33
C SER A 17 -7.52 11.53 3.21
N ALA A 18 -7.56 10.33 2.63
CA ALA A 18 -7.57 9.08 3.41
C ALA A 18 -6.18 8.65 3.91
N PHE A 19 -5.13 8.83 3.09
CA PHE A 19 -3.84 8.17 3.31
C PHE A 19 -2.62 9.10 3.37
N LEU A 20 -2.80 10.41 3.14
CA LEU A 20 -1.72 11.39 3.33
C LEU A 20 -1.92 12.26 4.59
N ASP A 21 -3.00 12.04 5.34
CA ASP A 21 -3.24 12.72 6.61
C ASP A 21 -2.18 12.37 7.68
N PRO A 22 -1.95 13.25 8.67
CA PRO A 22 -0.99 12.96 9.73
C PRO A 22 -1.26 11.65 10.50
N PRO A 23 -2.51 11.33 10.89
CA PRO A 23 -2.80 10.08 11.60
C PRO A 23 -2.37 8.81 10.83
N TRP A 24 -2.62 8.71 9.53
CA TRP A 24 -2.18 7.57 8.73
C TRP A 24 -0.66 7.50 8.63
N ARG A 25 -0.02 8.64 8.41
CA ARG A 25 1.44 8.70 8.29
C ARG A 25 2.12 8.31 9.60
N GLU A 26 1.67 8.82 10.73
CA GLU A 26 2.24 8.50 12.04
C GLU A 26 2.13 7.01 12.38
N LEU A 27 1.05 6.37 11.96
CA LEU A 27 0.82 4.94 12.16
C LEU A 27 1.89 4.07 11.49
N PHE A 28 2.24 4.38 10.24
CA PHE A 28 3.15 3.56 9.41
C PHE A 28 4.58 4.08 9.32
N THR A 29 4.91 5.19 10.00
CA THR A 29 6.29 5.72 10.06
C THR A 29 7.04 5.29 11.32
N ARG A 30 6.35 4.73 12.33
CA ARG A 30 6.95 4.23 13.56
C ARG A 30 7.53 2.83 13.34
N SER A 31 8.66 2.56 13.98
CA SER A 31 9.31 1.25 13.94
C SER A 31 8.57 0.18 14.75
N GLU A 32 7.73 0.60 15.70
CA GLU A 32 6.94 -0.27 16.57
C GLU A 32 5.45 0.04 16.39
N ALA A 33 4.61 -0.99 16.51
CA ALA A 33 3.17 -0.85 16.46
C ALA A 33 2.69 0.02 17.64
N PRO A 34 1.78 0.99 17.42
CA PRO A 34 1.27 1.79 18.51
C PRO A 34 0.43 0.94 19.47
N PRO A 35 0.39 1.31 20.76
CA PRO A 35 -0.37 0.57 21.78
C PRO A 35 -1.88 0.58 21.50
N SER A 36 -2.36 1.55 20.73
CA SER A 36 -3.73 1.60 20.22
C SER A 36 -3.77 2.25 18.84
N GLU A 37 -4.61 1.68 17.98
CA GLU A 37 -4.89 2.23 16.65
C GLU A 37 -5.83 3.44 16.79
N PRO A 38 -5.47 4.62 16.26
CA PRO A 38 -6.32 5.81 16.35
C PRO A 38 -7.61 5.69 15.52
N PHE A 39 -7.67 4.73 14.59
CA PHE A 39 -8.82 4.43 13.75
C PHE A 39 -8.73 3.00 13.20
N SER A 40 -9.84 2.46 12.69
CA SER A 40 -9.82 1.17 11.99
C SER A 40 -9.12 1.30 10.64
N VAL A 41 -7.92 0.71 10.50
CA VAL A 41 -7.18 0.63 9.22
C VAL A 41 -8.05 -0.05 8.15
N ALA A 42 -8.62 -1.22 8.47
CA ALA A 42 -9.48 -1.95 7.55
C ALA A 42 -10.72 -1.13 7.17
N GLY A 43 -11.39 -0.50 8.15
CA GLY A 43 -12.57 0.34 7.90
C GLY A 43 -12.27 1.52 6.98
N ARG A 44 -11.11 2.16 7.16
CA ARG A 44 -10.67 3.27 6.30
C ARG A 44 -10.39 2.79 4.86
N ILE A 45 -9.68 1.66 4.70
CA ILE A 45 -9.41 1.05 3.39
C ILE A 45 -10.72 0.71 2.68
N LEU A 46 -11.63 0.01 3.38
CA LEU A 46 -12.94 -0.38 2.85
C LEU A 46 -13.76 0.85 2.42
N SER A 47 -13.73 1.93 3.21
CA SER A 47 -14.44 3.18 2.88
C SER A 47 -13.87 3.85 1.63
N PHE A 48 -12.54 3.87 1.47
CA PHE A 48 -11.90 4.38 0.26
C PHE A 48 -12.27 3.54 -0.97
N VAL A 49 -12.16 2.21 -0.86
CA VAL A 49 -12.46 1.27 -1.97
C VAL A 49 -13.93 1.35 -2.38
N ALA A 50 -14.86 1.41 -1.42
CA ALA A 50 -16.29 1.53 -1.70
C ALA A 50 -16.64 2.85 -2.42
N GLY A 51 -15.87 3.91 -2.18
CA GLY A 51 -16.02 5.19 -2.87
C GLY A 51 -15.28 5.26 -4.21
N ALA A 52 -14.38 4.33 -4.52
CA ALA A 52 -13.55 4.41 -5.72
C ALA A 52 -14.42 4.35 -6.98
N ALA A 53 -14.39 5.42 -7.78
CA ALA A 53 -15.20 5.57 -8.98
C ALA A 53 -14.37 5.88 -10.25
N VAL A 54 -13.05 6.03 -10.09
CA VAL A 54 -12.14 6.42 -11.16
C VAL A 54 -11.12 5.31 -11.35
N THR A 55 -10.93 4.89 -12.61
CA THR A 55 -9.82 4.00 -12.98
C THR A 55 -8.66 4.86 -13.48
N LEU A 56 -7.52 4.79 -12.78
CA LEU A 56 -6.32 5.53 -13.16
C LEU A 56 -5.40 4.63 -13.99
N PRO A 57 -4.93 5.08 -15.18
CA PRO A 57 -3.93 4.35 -15.94
C PRO A 57 -2.55 4.52 -15.29
N LEU A 58 -2.22 3.62 -14.37
CA LEU A 58 -0.94 3.63 -13.66
C LEU A 58 0.04 2.62 -14.27
N PRO A 59 1.33 2.94 -14.38
CA PRO A 59 2.33 1.94 -14.75
C PRO A 59 2.43 0.87 -13.67
N VAL A 60 2.29 -0.39 -14.08
CA VAL A 60 2.43 -1.56 -13.22
C VAL A 60 3.76 -2.24 -13.51
N ALA A 61 4.54 -2.46 -12.46
CA ALA A 61 5.72 -3.32 -12.48
C ALA A 61 5.43 -4.57 -11.63
N GLU A 62 6.27 -5.60 -11.75
CA GLU A 62 6.11 -6.85 -11.01
C GLU A 62 7.37 -7.16 -10.20
N ALA A 63 7.18 -7.54 -8.93
CA ALA A 63 8.24 -8.04 -8.07
C ALA A 63 8.11 -9.56 -7.97
N MET A 64 9.19 -10.28 -8.23
CA MET A 64 9.24 -11.73 -7.98
C MET A 64 9.59 -11.96 -6.52
N LEU A 65 8.63 -12.45 -5.74
CA LEU A 65 8.83 -12.90 -4.37
C LEU A 65 9.15 -14.39 -4.40
N THR A 66 10.33 -14.74 -3.88
CA THR A 66 10.68 -16.13 -3.61
C THR A 66 10.31 -16.44 -2.16
N CYS A 67 9.36 -17.34 -1.96
CA CYS A 67 9.00 -17.85 -0.64
C CYS A 67 9.74 -19.15 -0.42
N SER A 68 10.67 -19.17 0.53
CA SER A 68 11.22 -20.39 1.09
C SER A 68 10.27 -20.87 2.18
N ASP A 69 9.66 -22.04 2.02
CA ASP A 69 8.79 -22.60 3.04
C ASP A 69 9.55 -22.88 4.33
N LYS A 70 8.83 -22.80 5.46
CA LYS A 70 9.40 -23.12 6.78
C LYS A 70 9.70 -24.62 6.93
N PHE A 71 9.20 -25.45 6.02
CA PHE A 71 9.31 -26.90 6.08
C PHE A 71 10.26 -27.40 4.98
N PRO A 72 11.20 -28.30 5.32
CA PRO A 72 12.33 -28.67 4.45
C PRO A 72 11.96 -29.52 3.22
N ASP A 73 10.72 -29.98 3.09
CA ASP A 73 10.26 -30.88 2.00
C ASP A 73 9.36 -30.19 0.97
N GLU A 74 9.13 -28.88 1.06
CA GLU A 74 8.34 -28.12 0.09
C GLU A 74 9.26 -27.29 -0.82
N ASP A 75 9.09 -27.42 -2.14
CA ASP A 75 9.85 -26.64 -3.12
C ASP A 75 9.57 -25.14 -2.94
N SER A 76 10.62 -24.30 -3.03
CA SER A 76 10.43 -22.84 -2.95
C SER A 76 9.50 -22.35 -4.05
N CYS A 77 8.46 -21.60 -3.70
CA CYS A 77 7.57 -21.01 -4.69
C CYS A 77 8.00 -19.59 -5.08
N GLN A 78 7.80 -19.24 -6.36
CA GLN A 78 8.00 -17.90 -6.88
C GLN A 78 6.64 -17.30 -7.23
N LYS A 79 6.36 -16.11 -6.69
CA LYS A 79 5.13 -15.36 -6.98
C LYS A 79 5.46 -13.97 -7.49
N PHE A 80 4.87 -13.61 -8.63
CA PHE A 80 4.89 -12.23 -9.10
C PHE A 80 3.82 -11.42 -8.38
N VAL A 81 4.23 -10.31 -7.76
CA VAL A 81 3.34 -9.35 -7.10
C VAL A 81 3.37 -8.04 -7.87
N PRO A 82 2.25 -7.61 -8.47
CA PRO A 82 2.19 -6.34 -9.16
C PRO A 82 2.21 -5.18 -8.18
N PHE A 83 2.92 -4.11 -8.53
CA PHE A 83 2.94 -2.86 -7.78
C PHE A 83 2.99 -1.66 -8.72
N VAL A 84 2.54 -0.50 -8.23
CA VAL A 84 2.58 0.76 -8.99
C VAL A 84 4.02 1.25 -9.04
N GLY A 85 4.58 1.34 -10.24
CA GLY A 85 5.89 1.95 -10.45
C GLY A 85 5.78 3.48 -10.48
N VAL A 86 6.73 4.19 -9.91
CA VAL A 86 6.91 5.63 -10.20
C VAL A 86 8.33 5.78 -10.70
N ARG A 87 8.51 6.37 -11.88
CA ARG A 87 9.85 6.79 -12.31
C ARG A 87 10.26 7.92 -11.37
N ALA A 88 11.21 7.66 -10.48
CA ALA A 88 11.96 8.75 -9.87
C ALA A 88 12.71 9.42 -11.02
N GLY A 89 12.29 10.65 -11.36
CA GLY A 89 13.03 11.49 -12.30
C GLY A 89 14.37 11.90 -11.70
#